data_AF-A0A8K0XC32-F1
#
_entry.id   AF-A0A8K0XC32-F1
#
_cell.length_a   1.000
_cell.length_b   1.000
_cell.length_c   1.000
_cell.angle_alpha   90.00
_cell.angle_beta   90.00
_cell.angle_gamma   90.00
#
_symmetry.space_group_name_H-M   'P 1'
#
loop_
_entity.id
_entity.type
_entity.pdbx_description
1 polymer ?
#
loop_
_entity_poly.entity_id
_entity_poly.type
_entity_poly.pdbx_seq_one_letter_code
_entity_poly.pdbx_strand_id
1 'polypeptide(L)'
;MADFVQGLDSGKLVLVGTVLSFAISPFSSPGYNLPIFLFGTFVQESSDTVQSLRVFVGLLLASVFYDIIWIFNNEQNGLTKLLFVLLWLLKLPTVAAFLTALRQRGSQFMSLGADISGPTVWSMPGGFTSSGREGYHTVEDESRPPHHAPPAPPHPPNANVNAPPRQPTNLHPGAYQNA
;
A
#
# COMPACT_ATOMS: atom_id res chain seq x y z
N MET A 1 18.06 -0.15 14.44
CA MET A 1 18.51 -0.06 13.02
C MET A 1 17.43 0.52 12.12
N ALA A 2 16.14 0.19 12.33
CA ALA A 2 15.03 0.83 11.61
C ALA A 2 15.01 2.36 11.78
N ASP A 3 15.39 2.85 12.97
CA ASP A 3 15.40 4.28 13.31
C ASP A 3 16.39 5.10 12.47
N PHE A 4 17.52 4.51 12.05
CA PHE A 4 18.51 5.20 11.20
C PHE A 4 17.97 5.43 9.79
N VAL A 5 17.24 4.45 9.25
CA VAL A 5 16.62 4.57 7.92
C VAL A 5 15.42 5.52 7.97
N GLN A 6 14.68 5.57 9.09
CA GLN A 6 13.62 6.56 9.29
C GLN A 6 14.14 7.99 9.54
N GLY A 7 15.35 8.14 10.11
CA GLY A 7 15.99 9.44 10.31
C GLY A 7 16.64 10.02 9.05
N LEU A 8 16.80 9.23 7.99
CA LEU A 8 17.33 9.69 6.72
C LEU A 8 16.23 10.38 5.90
N ASP A 9 16.31 11.70 5.85
CA ASP A 9 15.46 12.51 4.99
C ASP A 9 15.75 12.18 3.52
N SER A 10 14.84 11.42 2.90
CA SER A 10 14.93 11.06 1.49
C SER A 10 15.13 12.30 0.61
N GLY A 11 14.53 13.45 0.99
CA GLY A 11 14.61 14.74 0.30
C GLY A 11 16.05 15.17 0.06
N LYS A 12 16.80 15.20 1.16
CA LYS A 12 18.20 15.59 1.18
C LYS A 12 19.08 14.61 0.43
N LEU A 13 18.79 13.30 0.53
CA LEU A 13 19.56 12.28 -0.19
C LEU A 13 19.49 12.47 -1.70
N VAL A 14 18.30 12.70 -2.25
CA VAL A 14 18.16 12.97 -3.69
C VAL A 14 18.79 14.29 -4.06
N LEU A 15 18.57 15.36 -3.28
CA LEU A 15 19.14 16.67 -3.58
C LEU A 15 20.68 16.62 -3.62
N VAL A 16 21.31 15.96 -2.65
CA VAL A 16 22.76 15.73 -2.66
C VAL A 16 23.17 14.91 -3.89
N GLY A 17 22.40 13.87 -4.23
CA GLY A 17 22.64 13.07 -5.43
C GLY A 17 22.52 13.86 -6.73
N THR A 18 21.56 14.78 -6.83
CA THR A 18 21.37 15.68 -7.97
C THR A 18 22.55 16.65 -8.09
N VAL A 19 22.95 17.31 -7.01
CA VAL A 19 24.09 18.24 -6.99
C VAL A 19 25.37 17.50 -7.37
N LEU A 20 25.58 16.31 -6.82
CA LEU A 20 26.76 15.51 -7.11
C LEU A 20 26.76 15.01 -8.56
N SER A 21 25.60 14.57 -9.08
CA SER A 21 25.45 14.16 -10.49
C SER A 21 25.70 15.31 -11.45
N PHE A 22 25.26 16.52 -11.10
CA PHE A 22 25.51 17.73 -11.86
C PHE A 22 26.98 18.14 -11.82
N ALA A 23 27.61 18.10 -10.64
CA ALA A 23 29.04 18.39 -10.49
C ALA A 23 29.92 17.43 -11.30
N ILE A 24 29.46 16.19 -11.49
CA ILE A 24 30.18 15.15 -12.25
C ILE A 24 29.86 15.19 -13.75
N SER A 25 28.73 15.81 -14.17
CA SER A 25 28.30 15.85 -15.57
C SER A 25 29.28 16.45 -16.59
N PRO A 26 30.13 17.45 -16.27
CA PRO A 26 31.12 17.93 -17.23
C PRO A 26 32.30 16.96 -17.42
N PHE A 27 32.42 15.94 -16.57
CA PHE A 27 33.44 14.90 -16.69
C PHE A 27 32.89 13.66 -17.40
N SER A 28 33.78 12.72 -17.72
CA SER A 28 33.39 11.42 -18.27
C SER A 28 32.54 10.67 -17.24
N SER A 29 31.22 10.70 -17.39
CA SER A 29 30.28 10.10 -16.44
C SER A 29 29.06 9.54 -17.16
N PRO A 30 28.33 8.61 -16.55
CA PRO A 30 27.13 8.07 -17.18
C PRO A 30 26.04 9.14 -17.25
N GLY A 31 25.66 9.50 -18.49
CA GLY A 31 24.67 10.55 -18.76
C GLY A 31 23.26 10.28 -18.20
N TYR A 32 22.97 9.04 -17.77
CA TYR A 32 21.70 8.68 -17.15
C TYR A 32 21.60 9.08 -15.67
N ASN A 33 22.71 9.36 -14.98
CA ASN A 33 22.68 9.61 -13.53
C ASN A 33 21.94 10.91 -13.18
N LEU A 34 22.29 12.01 -13.85
CA LEU A 34 21.64 13.31 -13.67
C LEU A 34 20.11 13.26 -13.90
N PRO A 35 19.58 12.76 -15.03
CA PRO A 35 18.13 12.71 -15.25
C PRO A 35 17.40 11.81 -14.25
N ILE A 36 18.02 10.71 -13.78
CA ILE A 36 17.41 9.86 -12.74
C ILE A 36 17.25 10.63 -11.43
N PHE A 37 18.28 11.35 -10.98
CA PHE A 37 18.19 12.12 -9.74
C PHE A 37 17.25 13.33 -9.85
N LEU A 38 17.19 14.00 -11.01
CA LEU A 38 16.18 15.02 -11.29
C LEU A 38 14.75 14.46 -11.29
N PHE A 39 14.57 13.25 -11.83
CA PHE A 39 13.28 12.57 -11.71
C PHE A 39 12.96 12.25 -10.24
N GLY A 40 13.97 11.90 -9.45
CA GLY A 40 13.82 11.72 -8.00
C GLY A 40 13.33 12.96 -7.27
N THR A 41 13.84 14.17 -7.60
CA THR A 41 13.38 15.42 -6.96
C THR A 41 11.92 15.68 -7.32
N PHE A 42 11.55 15.45 -8.58
CA PHE A 42 10.16 15.56 -9.03
C PHE A 42 9.22 14.58 -8.29
N VAL A 43 9.64 13.33 -8.10
CA VAL A 43 8.87 12.29 -7.40
C VAL A 43 8.66 12.64 -5.93
N GLN A 44 9.59 13.36 -5.31
CA GLN A 44 9.45 13.81 -3.93
C GLN A 44 8.44 14.94 -3.79
N GLU A 45 8.46 15.89 -4.72
CA GLU A 45 7.48 16.98 -4.77
C GLU A 45 6.07 16.44 -5.11
N SER A 46 6.00 15.43 -5.98
CA SER A 46 4.75 14.81 -6.42
C SER A 46 4.39 13.58 -5.56
N SER A 47 3.98 13.81 -4.30
CA SER A 47 3.72 12.72 -3.34
C SER A 47 2.57 11.78 -3.72
N ASP A 48 1.66 12.21 -4.58
CA ASP A 48 0.43 11.48 -4.91
C ASP A 48 0.65 10.29 -5.85
N THR A 49 1.71 10.31 -6.65
CA THR A 49 1.90 9.31 -7.71
C THR A 49 2.82 8.18 -7.27
N VAL A 50 2.24 7.16 -6.63
CA VAL A 50 2.93 5.93 -6.21
C VAL A 50 3.61 5.21 -7.39
N GLN A 51 3.04 5.32 -8.60
CA GLN A 51 3.64 4.78 -9.82
C GLN A 51 4.99 5.42 -10.14
N SER A 52 5.10 6.75 -10.06
CA SER A 52 6.35 7.47 -10.29
C SER A 52 7.43 7.07 -9.28
N LEU A 53 7.03 6.83 -8.03
CA LEU A 53 7.92 6.33 -6.99
C LEU A 53 8.46 4.92 -7.31
N ARG A 54 7.60 4.01 -7.79
CA ARG A 54 8.01 2.66 -8.23
C ARG A 54 8.99 2.73 -9.41
N VAL A 55 8.67 3.55 -10.40
CA VAL A 55 9.53 3.76 -11.57
C VAL A 55 10.88 4.34 -11.13
N PHE A 56 10.90 5.32 -10.23
CA PHE A 56 12.13 5.92 -9.71
C PHE A 56 12.98 4.88 -8.99
N VAL A 57 12.42 4.11 -8.06
CA VAL A 57 13.18 3.08 -7.33
C VAL A 57 13.69 2.00 -8.29
N GLY A 58 12.89 1.59 -9.27
CA GLY A 58 13.30 0.64 -10.31
C GLY A 58 14.47 1.16 -11.14
N LEU A 59 14.39 2.41 -11.63
CA LEU A 59 15.47 3.06 -12.38
C LEU A 59 16.72 3.26 -11.53
N LEU A 60 16.56 3.68 -10.27
CA LEU A 60 17.66 3.87 -9.33
C LEU A 60 18.37 2.54 -9.08
N LEU A 61 17.65 1.45 -8.82
CA LEU A 61 18.21 0.12 -8.65
C LEU A 61 18.93 -0.36 -9.92
N ALA A 62 18.30 -0.25 -11.09
CA ALA A 62 18.91 -0.63 -12.35
C ALA A 62 20.21 0.18 -12.61
N SER A 63 20.22 1.46 -12.24
CA SER A 63 21.38 2.32 -12.39
C SER A 63 22.57 1.88 -11.52
N VAL A 64 22.34 1.26 -10.36
CA VAL A 64 23.42 0.72 -9.51
C VAL A 64 24.18 -0.38 -10.24
N PHE A 65 23.48 -1.25 -10.97
CA PHE A 65 24.11 -2.31 -11.78
C PHE A 65 24.80 -1.74 -13.01
N TYR A 66 24.16 -0.78 -13.68
CA TYR A 66 24.74 -0.11 -14.84
C TYR A 66 26.00 0.69 -14.49
N ASP A 67 26.06 1.31 -13.30
CA ASP A 67 27.25 2.02 -12.82
C ASP A 67 28.45 1.08 -12.69
N ILE A 68 28.23 -0.16 -12.21
CA ILE A 68 29.28 -1.18 -12.10
C ILE A 68 29.79 -1.56 -13.49
N ILE A 69 28.89 -1.83 -14.44
CA ILE A 69 29.30 -2.15 -15.82
C ILE A 69 30.10 -0.98 -16.43
N TRP A 70 29.65 0.24 -16.19
CA TRP A 70 30.28 1.44 -16.73
C TRP A 70 31.69 1.64 -16.18
N ILE A 71 31.93 1.41 -14.88
CA ILE A 71 33.26 1.59 -14.26
C ILE A 71 34.31 0.61 -14.79
N PHE A 72 33.88 -0.58 -15.25
CA PHE A 72 34.79 -1.55 -15.85
C PHE A 72 35.14 -1.23 -17.31
N ASN A 73 34.29 -0.47 -18.00
CA ASN A 73 34.47 -0.13 -19.42
C ASN A 73 35.19 1.20 -19.64
N ASN A 74 35.19 2.09 -18.66
CA ASN A 74 35.76 3.43 -18.78
C ASN A 74 36.95 3.64 -17.83
N GLU A 75 38.10 3.99 -18.39
CA GLU A 75 39.21 4.54 -17.63
C GLU A 75 38.95 6.02 -17.32
N GLN A 76 39.08 6.40 -16.05
CA GLN A 76 38.85 7.76 -15.56
C GLN A 76 40.00 8.25 -14.69
N ASN A 77 40.14 9.58 -14.58
CA ASN A 77 41.03 10.24 -13.63
C ASN A 77 40.62 9.91 -12.18
N GLY A 78 41.61 9.85 -11.27
CA GLY A 78 41.39 9.44 -9.87
C GLY A 78 40.33 10.27 -9.12
N LEU A 79 40.26 11.59 -9.36
CA LEU A 79 39.24 12.46 -8.76
C LEU A 79 37.84 12.13 -9.26
N THR A 80 37.67 11.93 -10.57
CA THR A 80 36.37 11.54 -11.17
C THR A 80 35.91 10.20 -10.63
N LYS A 81 36.84 9.24 -10.49
CA LYS A 81 36.56 7.93 -9.90
C LYS A 81 36.13 8.04 -8.43
N LEU A 82 36.76 8.90 -7.64
CA LEU A 82 36.37 9.17 -6.25
C LEU A 82 34.95 9.75 -6.17
N LEU A 83 34.64 10.77 -6.97
CA LEU A 83 33.31 11.38 -7.01
C LEU A 83 32.24 10.37 -7.43
N PHE A 84 32.57 9.50 -8.40
CA PHE A 84 31.70 8.42 -8.83
C PHE A 84 31.45 7.38 -7.73
N VAL A 85 32.50 6.96 -7.01
CA VAL A 85 32.36 6.05 -5.86
C VAL A 85 31.50 6.68 -4.76
N LEU A 86 31.64 7.98 -4.50
CA LEU A 86 30.79 8.69 -3.54
C LEU A 86 29.31 8.69 -4.00
N LEU A 87 29.06 8.94 -5.28
CA LEU A 87 27.72 8.89 -5.87
C LEU A 87 27.13 7.47 -5.81
N TRP A 88 27.92 6.45 -6.10
CA TRP A 88 27.52 5.06 -5.99
C TRP A 88 27.19 4.67 -4.54
N LEU A 89 28.01 5.10 -3.57
CA LEU A 89 27.77 4.86 -2.16
C LEU A 89 26.50 5.58 -1.68
N LEU A 90 26.20 6.77 -2.20
CA LEU A 90 24.99 7.54 -1.90
C LEU A 90 23.72 6.88 -2.45
N LYS A 91 23.81 6.13 -3.56
CA LYS A 91 22.64 5.43 -4.13
C LYS A 91 22.08 4.38 -3.17
N LEU A 92 22.91 3.67 -2.41
CA LEU A 92 22.46 2.62 -1.48
C LEU A 92 21.49 3.13 -0.39
N PRO A 93 21.83 4.16 0.42
CA PRO A 93 20.89 4.72 1.39
C PRO A 93 19.70 5.40 0.70
N THR A 94 19.89 5.94 -0.51
CA THR A 94 18.78 6.52 -1.30
C THR A 94 17.77 5.44 -1.68
N VAL A 95 18.21 4.29 -2.21
CA VAL A 95 17.34 3.14 -2.49
C VAL A 95 16.59 2.73 -1.22
N ALA A 96 17.29 2.59 -0.09
CA ALA A 96 16.68 2.16 1.17
C ALA A 96 15.62 3.16 1.69
N ALA A 97 15.91 4.46 1.64
CA ALA A 97 14.98 5.52 2.05
C ALA A 97 13.74 5.56 1.14
N PHE A 98 13.89 5.37 -0.17
CA PHE A 98 12.76 5.35 -1.08
C PHE A 98 11.96 4.05 -1.03
N LEU A 99 12.63 2.93 -0.75
CA LEU A 99 11.97 1.64 -0.56
C LEU A 99 11.09 1.67 0.69
N THR A 100 11.56 2.31 1.76
CA THR A 100 10.76 2.53 2.98
C THR A 100 9.61 3.51 2.74
N ALA A 101 9.85 4.63 2.04
CA ALA A 101 8.78 5.55 1.64
C ALA A 101 7.70 4.86 0.79
N LEU A 102 8.10 3.95 -0.09
CA LEU A 102 7.18 3.22 -0.96
C LEU A 102 6.36 2.17 -0.18
N ARG A 103 6.95 1.53 0.84
CA ARG A 103 6.19 0.68 1.79
C ARG A 103 5.19 1.49 2.60
N GLN A 104 5.57 2.68 3.06
CA GLN A 104 4.68 3.57 3.83
C GLN A 104 3.49 4.05 3.00
N ARG A 105 3.66 4.27 1.70
CA ARG A 105 2.58 4.66 0.76
C ARG A 105 1.71 3.48 0.29
N GLY A 106 1.75 2.34 1.00
CA GLY A 106 0.86 1.19 0.74
C GLY A 106 1.17 0.42 -0.54
N SER A 107 2.33 0.67 -1.17
CA SER A 107 2.71 0.00 -2.39
C SER A 107 3.36 -1.35 -2.07
N GLN A 108 2.67 -2.45 -2.34
CA GLN A 108 3.32 -3.74 -2.50
C GLN A 108 4.25 -3.65 -3.72
N PHE A 109 5.56 -3.69 -3.47
CA PHE A 109 6.60 -3.79 -4.49
C PHE A 109 6.32 -5.11 -5.21
N MET A 110 5.81 -5.04 -6.45
CA MET A 110 5.35 -6.21 -7.20
C MET A 110 4.15 -6.94 -6.54
N SER A 111 2.95 -6.65 -7.05
CA SER A 111 1.88 -7.66 -7.16
C SER A 111 2.26 -8.70 -8.23
N LEU A 112 3.43 -9.32 -8.08
CA LEU A 112 3.82 -10.58 -8.70
C LEU A 112 4.19 -11.50 -7.52
N GLY A 113 3.21 -12.22 -6.97
CA GLY A 113 3.48 -13.33 -6.05
C GLY A 113 3.09 -13.16 -4.58
N ALA A 114 2.14 -12.30 -4.22
CA ALA A 114 1.62 -12.19 -2.86
C ALA A 114 0.58 -13.29 -2.47
N ASP A 115 0.65 -14.47 -3.09
CA ASP A 115 -0.15 -15.65 -2.72
C ASP A 115 0.68 -16.84 -2.22
N ILE A 116 1.98 -16.66 -1.94
CA ILE A 116 2.86 -17.77 -1.49
C ILE A 116 3.01 -17.83 0.05
N SER A 117 2.44 -16.90 0.81
CA SER A 117 2.44 -16.99 2.29
C SER A 117 1.19 -16.40 2.92
N GLY A 118 0.05 -17.06 2.68
CA GLY A 118 -1.15 -16.94 3.50
C GLY A 118 -1.90 -15.61 3.37
N PRO A 119 -3.17 -15.59 3.83
CA PRO A 119 -3.99 -14.39 3.80
C PRO A 119 -3.36 -13.40 4.78
N THR A 120 -2.54 -12.48 4.28
CA THR A 120 -2.14 -11.30 5.04
C THR A 120 -3.36 -10.41 5.21
N VAL A 121 -4.06 -10.75 6.28
CA VAL A 121 -5.03 -9.98 7.05
C VAL A 121 -4.58 -8.53 7.07
N TRP A 122 -5.26 -7.71 6.26
CA TRP A 122 -5.47 -6.32 6.61
C TRP A 122 -6.31 -6.35 7.89
N SER A 123 -5.68 -6.35 9.06
CA SER A 123 -6.37 -6.06 10.30
C SER A 123 -6.69 -4.58 10.27
N MET A 124 -7.80 -4.23 9.63
CA MET A 124 -8.44 -2.92 9.80
C MET A 124 -8.64 -2.71 11.32
N PRO A 125 -8.17 -1.59 11.90
CA PRO A 125 -8.51 -1.23 13.26
C PRO A 125 -10.01 -0.92 13.31
N GLY A 126 -10.81 -1.92 13.72
CA GLY A 126 -12.27 -1.84 13.77
C GLY A 126 -12.92 -2.79 12.77
N GLY A 127 -13.17 -4.03 13.22
CA GLY A 127 -13.92 -4.99 12.40
C GLY A 127 -13.76 -6.45 12.84
N PHE A 128 -14.58 -6.87 13.80
CA PHE A 128 -15.20 -8.20 13.91
C PHE A 128 -14.48 -9.38 13.25
N THR A 129 -13.46 -9.95 13.89
CA THR A 129 -13.11 -11.36 13.63
C THR A 129 -14.01 -12.24 14.50
N SER A 130 -15.21 -12.55 14.00
CA SER A 130 -16.04 -13.63 14.54
C SER A 130 -15.43 -14.97 14.15
N SER A 131 -14.37 -15.38 14.83
CA SER A 131 -13.98 -16.78 14.91
C SER A 131 -14.36 -17.30 16.30
N GLY A 132 -15.62 -17.74 16.44
CA GLY A 132 -15.96 -18.80 17.39
C GLY A 132 -16.74 -18.49 18.67
N ARG A 133 -17.28 -17.28 18.90
CA ARG A 133 -18.22 -17.09 20.04
C ARG A 133 -19.10 -15.87 19.89
N GLU A 134 -20.37 -16.04 20.26
CA GLU A 134 -21.50 -15.10 20.32
C GLU A 134 -21.12 -13.61 20.34
N GLY A 135 -21.55 -12.86 19.32
CA GLY A 135 -21.20 -11.45 19.20
C GLY A 135 -22.01 -10.68 18.15
N TYR A 136 -23.32 -10.95 18.07
CA TYR A 136 -24.28 -9.98 17.52
C TYR A 136 -25.34 -9.75 18.57
N HIS A 137 -25.07 -8.81 19.48
CA HIS A 137 -26.13 -8.16 20.24
C HIS A 137 -26.72 -7.10 19.30
N THR A 138 -27.88 -7.38 18.71
CA THR A 138 -28.63 -6.39 17.93
C THR A 138 -29.08 -5.28 18.87
N VAL A 139 -28.99 -4.02 18.42
CA VAL A 139 -29.28 -2.79 19.18
C VAL A 139 -30.80 -2.56 19.37
N GLU A 140 -31.55 -3.63 19.66
CA GLU A 140 -33.00 -3.55 19.90
C GLU A 140 -33.46 -4.20 21.20
N ASP A 141 -32.55 -4.66 22.07
CA ASP A 141 -32.93 -5.17 23.39
C ASP A 141 -32.94 -4.06 24.45
N GLU A 142 -33.65 -2.96 24.15
CA GLU A 142 -34.09 -2.02 25.16
C GLU A 142 -35.18 -2.73 25.97
N SER A 143 -34.85 -3.07 27.21
CA SER A 143 -35.72 -3.76 28.16
C SER A 143 -37.00 -2.97 28.42
N ARG A 144 -38.03 -3.24 27.62
CA ARG A 144 -39.36 -2.66 27.82
C ARG A 144 -39.97 -3.27 29.10
N PRO A 145 -40.39 -2.46 30.09
CA PRO A 145 -41.07 -3.00 31.27
C PRO A 145 -42.37 -3.70 30.84
N PRO A 146 -42.80 -4.76 31.54
CA PRO A 146 -43.95 -5.56 31.13
C PRO A 146 -45.21 -4.68 31.14
N HIS A 147 -45.73 -4.34 29.97
CA HIS A 147 -47.07 -3.80 29.84
C HIS A 147 -48.06 -4.89 30.25
N HIS A 148 -48.82 -4.63 31.31
CA HIS A 148 -50.00 -5.39 31.69
C HIS A 148 -50.94 -5.54 30.49
N ALA A 149 -50.96 -6.72 29.89
CA ALA A 149 -52.00 -7.09 28.95
C ALA A 149 -53.29 -7.40 29.73
N PRO A 150 -54.47 -6.88 29.33
CA PRO A 150 -55.74 -7.26 29.92
C PRO A 150 -56.06 -8.75 29.60
N PRO A 151 -56.74 -9.47 30.50
CA PRO A 151 -57.00 -10.90 30.32
C PRO A 151 -57.92 -11.14 29.12
N ALA A 152 -57.48 -12.02 28.22
CA ALA A 152 -58.29 -12.52 27.11
C ALA A 152 -59.42 -13.44 27.61
N PRO A 153 -60.61 -13.43 26.97
CA PRO A 153 -61.72 -14.30 27.33
C PRO A 153 -61.45 -15.77 26.94
N PRO A 154 -62.00 -16.75 27.68
CA PRO A 154 -61.70 -18.17 27.47
C PRO A 154 -62.37 -18.69 26.19
N HIS A 155 -61.63 -19.44 25.37
CA HIS A 155 -62.19 -20.22 24.27
C HIS A 155 -62.02 -21.75 24.51
N PRO A 156 -63.02 -22.55 24.13
CA PRO A 156 -63.17 -23.98 24.46
C PRO A 156 -62.25 -24.91 23.64
N PRO A 157 -62.10 -26.19 24.05
CA PRO A 157 -61.07 -27.08 23.51
C PRO A 157 -61.45 -27.81 22.23
N ASN A 158 -60.40 -28.07 21.44
CA ASN A 158 -60.17 -29.17 20.50
C ASN A 158 -61.01 -29.29 19.21
N ALA A 159 -60.33 -29.26 18.06
CA ALA A 159 -60.42 -30.33 17.05
C ALA A 159 -59.31 -30.23 15.99
N ASN A 160 -58.65 -31.37 15.81
CA ASN A 160 -57.77 -31.89 14.77
C ASN A 160 -57.99 -31.38 13.31
N VAL A 161 -56.94 -31.45 12.46
CA VAL A 161 -56.90 -31.89 11.03
C VAL A 161 -55.90 -31.12 10.13
N ASN A 162 -54.86 -31.85 9.68
CA ASN A 162 -54.09 -31.87 8.41
C ASN A 162 -54.20 -30.74 7.34
N ALA A 163 -53.03 -30.31 6.80
CA ALA A 163 -52.59 -30.29 5.36
C ALA A 163 -51.58 -29.13 5.02
N PRO A 164 -50.95 -29.01 3.81
CA PRO A 164 -49.48 -29.13 3.55
C PRO A 164 -48.77 -27.80 3.13
N PRO A 165 -47.43 -27.80 2.83
CA PRO A 165 -46.63 -26.58 2.67
C PRO A 165 -46.70 -25.98 1.24
N ARG A 166 -46.59 -24.66 1.12
CA ARG A 166 -46.37 -23.97 -0.17
C ARG A 166 -44.97 -23.34 -0.23
N GLN A 167 -44.27 -23.69 -1.31
CA GLN A 167 -42.95 -23.21 -1.75
C GLN A 167 -43.01 -21.81 -2.39
N PRO A 168 -41.84 -21.17 -2.65
CA PRO A 168 -41.69 -19.72 -2.78
C PRO A 168 -41.91 -19.22 -4.21
N THR A 169 -42.33 -17.96 -4.34
CA THR A 169 -42.37 -17.26 -5.63
C THR A 169 -41.34 -16.13 -5.61
N ASN A 170 -40.20 -16.41 -6.25
CA ASN A 170 -39.28 -15.40 -6.80
C ASN A 170 -40.04 -14.45 -7.70
N LEU A 171 -39.84 -13.14 -7.56
CA LEU A 171 -40.01 -12.13 -8.62
C LEU A 171 -39.30 -10.83 -8.20
N HIS A 172 -38.07 -10.63 -8.65
CA HIS A 172 -37.56 -9.30 -9.04
C HIS A 172 -38.00 -9.08 -10.49
N PRO A 173 -38.51 -7.90 -10.89
CA PRO A 173 -37.62 -6.91 -11.51
C PRO A 173 -38.09 -5.44 -11.42
N GLY A 174 -37.17 -4.48 -11.62
CA GLY A 174 -37.54 -3.16 -12.13
C GLY A 174 -36.72 -2.00 -11.60
N ALA A 175 -35.66 -1.65 -12.34
CA ALA A 175 -34.96 -0.38 -12.24
C ALA A 175 -35.78 0.76 -12.89
N TYR A 176 -35.27 1.99 -12.75
CA TYR A 176 -35.67 3.30 -13.31
C TYR A 176 -36.61 4.15 -12.44
N GLN A 177 -36.03 5.10 -11.70
CA GLN A 177 -36.72 6.34 -11.38
C GLN A 177 -35.72 7.51 -11.32
N ASN A 178 -35.75 8.35 -12.35
CA ASN A 178 -35.26 9.73 -12.32
C ASN A 178 -36.42 10.62 -12.83
N ALA A 179 -36.67 11.69 -12.07
CA ALA A 179 -37.37 12.95 -12.36
C ALA A 179 -38.59 12.93 -13.30
#